data_AF-A0A842N9I2-F1
#
_entry.id   AF-A0A842N9I2-F1
#
_cell.length_a   1.000
_cell.length_b   1.000
_cell.length_c   1.000
_cell.angle_alpha   90.00
_cell.angle_beta   90.00
_cell.angle_gamma   90.00
#
_symmetry.space_group_name_H-M   'P 1'
#
loop_
_entity.id
_entity.type
_entity.pdbx_description
1 polymer ?
#
loop_
_entity_poly.entity_id
_entity_poly.type
_entity_poly.pdbx_seq_one_letter_code
_entity_poly.pdbx_strand_id
1 'polypeptide(L)'
;MILEGIGQDLTNVEIAAKMGVQIHVVRSDLKGMNYSRDPDLKQAYTDKKIRALASKQAIVNVRNERFKLMTGMTFQKKNFENMVSYYRPELIKILGSADENTAIMGLPKSVQRTLARNEITDGLTNRRQISSKARDYLPLAHD
;
A
#
# COMPACT_ATOMS: atom_id res chain seq x y z
N MET A 1 -8.94 -8.06 -31.18
CA MET A 1 -8.80 -9.44 -30.65
C MET A 1 -7.67 -9.58 -29.63
N ILE A 2 -6.39 -9.33 -29.96
CA ILE A 2 -5.30 -9.43 -28.95
C ILE A 2 -5.49 -8.44 -27.79
N LEU A 3 -5.79 -7.17 -28.10
CA LEU A 3 -6.04 -6.13 -27.10
C LEU A 3 -7.24 -6.43 -26.20
N GLU A 4 -8.31 -6.99 -26.79
CA GLU A 4 -9.49 -7.44 -26.05
C GLU A 4 -9.15 -8.59 -25.09
N GLY A 5 -8.32 -9.53 -25.54
CA GLY A 5 -7.82 -10.62 -24.70
C GLY A 5 -6.95 -10.12 -23.54
N ILE A 6 -6.09 -9.13 -23.77
CA ILE A 6 -5.37 -8.42 -22.68
C ILE A 6 -6.38 -7.76 -21.73
N GLY A 7 -7.43 -7.15 -22.28
CA GLY A 7 -8.53 -6.57 -21.53
C GLY A 7 -9.23 -7.58 -20.61
N GLN A 8 -9.42 -8.81 -21.06
CA GLN A 8 -10.02 -9.92 -20.32
C GLN A 8 -9.04 -10.66 -19.40
N ASP A 9 -7.82 -10.14 -19.24
CA ASP A 9 -6.75 -10.76 -18.44
C ASP A 9 -6.27 -12.13 -18.96
N LEU A 10 -6.50 -12.43 -20.23
CA LEU A 10 -6.07 -13.68 -20.86
C LEU A 10 -4.56 -13.71 -21.07
N THR A 11 -3.98 -14.91 -20.94
CA THR A 11 -2.60 -15.22 -21.32
C THR A 11 -2.47 -15.26 -22.84
N ASN A 12 -1.25 -15.10 -23.36
CA ASN A 12 -1.00 -15.19 -24.81
C ASN A 12 -1.42 -16.55 -25.40
N VAL A 13 -1.41 -17.62 -24.61
CA VAL A 13 -1.88 -18.95 -25.01
C VAL A 13 -3.39 -18.94 -25.19
N GLU A 14 -4.14 -18.40 -24.23
CA GLU A 14 -5.60 -18.30 -24.28
C GLU A 14 -6.06 -17.35 -25.39
N ILE A 15 -5.33 -16.25 -25.61
CA ILE A 15 -5.57 -15.34 -26.74
C ILE A 15 -5.38 -16.09 -28.06
N ALA A 16 -4.29 -16.84 -28.21
CA ALA A 16 -4.01 -17.62 -29.40
C ALA A 16 -5.09 -18.69 -29.65
N ALA A 17 -5.49 -19.41 -28.60
CA ALA A 17 -6.57 -20.40 -28.66
C ALA A 17 -7.92 -19.77 -29.05
N LYS A 18 -8.29 -18.64 -28.44
CA LYS A 18 -9.53 -17.90 -28.74
C LYS A 18 -9.55 -17.38 -30.19
N MET A 19 -8.39 -17.04 -30.73
CA MET A 19 -8.23 -16.57 -32.11
C MET A 19 -8.04 -17.71 -33.13
N GLY A 20 -7.87 -18.96 -32.68
CA GLY A 20 -7.58 -20.09 -33.57
C GLY A 20 -6.21 -20.02 -34.25
N VAL A 21 -5.25 -19.32 -33.64
CA VAL A 21 -3.89 -19.12 -34.20
C VAL A 21 -2.81 -19.73 -33.32
N GLN A 22 -1.61 -19.88 -33.85
CA GLN A 22 -0.45 -20.30 -33.07
C GLN A 22 0.05 -19.16 -32.17
N ILE A 23 0.60 -19.51 -31.00
CA ILE A 23 1.11 -18.52 -30.02
C ILE A 23 2.19 -17.58 -30.59
N HIS A 24 2.99 -18.05 -31.56
CA HIS A 24 4.04 -17.22 -32.16
C HIS A 24 3.45 -16.05 -32.96
N VAL A 25 2.24 -16.19 -33.53
CA VAL A 25 1.54 -15.13 -34.26
C VAL A 25 1.17 -14.00 -33.29
N VAL A 26 0.53 -14.35 -32.17
CA VAL A 26 0.18 -13.38 -31.11
C VAL A 26 1.43 -12.67 -30.57
N ARG A 27 2.54 -13.40 -30.36
CA ARG A 27 3.79 -12.80 -29.89
C ARG A 27 4.42 -11.86 -30.92
N SER A 28 4.35 -12.22 -32.20
CA SER A 28 4.86 -11.38 -33.30
C SER A 28 4.08 -10.08 -33.40
N ASP A 29 2.75 -10.15 -33.35
CA ASP A 29 1.87 -8.97 -33.42
C ASP A 29 2.09 -8.05 -32.22
N LEU A 30 2.19 -8.60 -31.01
CA LEU A 30 2.54 -7.84 -29.81
C LEU A 30 3.90 -7.17 -29.92
N LYS A 31 4.89 -7.84 -30.53
CA LYS A 31 6.22 -7.25 -30.76
C LYS A 31 6.12 -6.08 -31.74
N GLY A 32 5.33 -6.22 -32.80
CA GLY A 32 5.05 -5.15 -33.76
C GLY A 32 4.40 -3.93 -33.10
N MET A 33 3.33 -4.15 -32.34
CA MET A 33 2.62 -3.10 -31.60
C MET A 33 3.51 -2.38 -30.58
N ASN A 34 4.39 -3.12 -29.90
CA ASN A 34 5.37 -2.51 -28.99
C ASN A 34 6.39 -1.65 -29.75
N TYR A 35 6.86 -2.12 -30.91
CA TYR A 35 7.81 -1.37 -31.74
C TYR A 35 7.19 -0.08 -32.28
N SER A 36 5.94 -0.13 -32.74
CA SER A 36 5.19 1.03 -33.23
C SER A 36 4.69 1.95 -32.11
N ARG A 37 4.89 1.59 -30.84
CA ARG A 37 4.35 2.29 -29.66
C ARG A 37 2.83 2.47 -29.75
N ASP A 38 2.14 1.41 -30.12
CA ASP A 38 0.69 1.38 -30.28
C ASP A 38 0.00 1.93 -29.00
N PRO A 39 -0.75 3.04 -29.11
CA PRO A 39 -1.42 3.66 -27.98
C PRO A 39 -2.51 2.75 -27.38
N ASP A 40 -3.16 1.93 -28.19
CA ASP A 40 -4.23 1.04 -27.75
C ASP A 40 -3.65 -0.15 -26.96
N LEU A 41 -2.47 -0.64 -27.33
CA LEU A 41 -1.73 -1.61 -26.53
C LEU A 41 -1.38 -1.05 -25.15
N LYS A 42 -0.92 0.20 -25.11
CA LYS A 42 -0.60 0.89 -23.84
C LYS A 42 -1.85 1.07 -22.97
N GLN A 43 -2.98 1.46 -23.57
CA GLN A 43 -4.24 1.63 -22.86
C GLN A 43 -4.74 0.29 -22.29
N ALA A 44 -4.73 -0.77 -23.09
CA ALA A 44 -5.17 -2.10 -22.67
C ALA A 44 -4.40 -2.61 -21.43
N TYR A 45 -3.08 -2.42 -21.39
CA TYR A 45 -2.27 -2.77 -20.21
C TYR A 45 -2.53 -1.85 -19.01
N THR A 46 -2.83 -0.58 -19.25
CA THR A 46 -3.17 0.37 -18.18
C THR A 46 -4.49 -0.02 -17.53
N ASP A 47 -5.52 -0.32 -18.32
CA ASP A 47 -6.82 -0.75 -17.84
C ASP A 47 -6.73 -2.08 -17.07
N LYS A 48 -5.92 -3.02 -17.57
CA LYS A 48 -5.62 -4.28 -16.87
C LYS A 48 -5.02 -4.03 -15.49
N LYS A 49 -4.06 -3.10 -15.37
CA LYS A 49 -3.48 -2.73 -14.08
C LYS A 49 -4.51 -2.09 -13.15
N ILE A 50 -5.35 -1.19 -13.67
CA ILE A 50 -6.41 -0.53 -12.88
C ILE A 50 -7.39 -1.57 -12.33
N ARG A 51 -7.86 -2.50 -13.17
CA ARG A 51 -8.74 -3.60 -12.72
C ARG A 51 -8.08 -4.46 -11.65
N ALA A 52 -6.83 -4.88 -11.86
CA ALA A 52 -6.10 -5.68 -10.87
C ALA A 52 -5.95 -4.96 -9.52
N LEU A 53 -5.72 -3.64 -9.53
CA LEU A 53 -5.68 -2.82 -8.32
C LEU A 53 -7.07 -2.74 -7.66
N ALA A 54 -8.13 -2.52 -8.44
CA ALA A 54 -9.50 -2.48 -7.92
C ALA A 54 -9.91 -3.82 -7.28
N SER A 55 -9.59 -4.94 -7.91
CA SER A 55 -9.85 -6.28 -7.35
C SER A 55 -9.08 -6.52 -6.04
N LYS A 56 -7.81 -6.12 -5.98
CA LYS A 56 -7.02 -6.19 -4.74
C LYS A 56 -7.64 -5.33 -3.65
N GLN A 57 -8.06 -4.11 -3.98
CA GLN A 57 -8.70 -3.21 -3.04
C GLN A 57 -10.03 -3.77 -2.54
N ALA A 58 -10.84 -4.38 -3.42
CA ALA A 58 -12.10 -5.02 -3.04
C ALA A 58 -11.88 -6.14 -2.02
N ILE A 59 -10.88 -7.00 -2.23
CA ILE A 59 -10.53 -8.08 -1.28
C ILE A 59 -10.09 -7.49 0.08
N VAL A 60 -9.26 -6.45 0.07
CA VAL A 60 -8.82 -5.77 1.30
C VAL A 60 -10.01 -5.14 2.03
N ASN A 61 -10.92 -4.49 1.31
CA ASN A 61 -12.11 -3.86 1.87
C ASN A 61 -13.01 -4.90 2.54
N VAL A 62 -13.30 -6.03 1.88
CA VAL A 62 -14.12 -7.12 2.46
C VAL A 62 -13.51 -7.65 3.76
N ARG A 63 -12.18 -7.85 3.78
CA ARG A 63 -11.49 -8.28 5.00
C ARG A 63 -11.57 -7.23 6.11
N ASN A 64 -11.39 -5.96 5.78
CA ASN A 64 -11.47 -4.87 6.74
C ASN A 64 -12.88 -4.70 7.32
N GLU A 65 -13.92 -4.82 6.49
CA GLU A 65 -15.31 -4.78 6.96
C GLU A 65 -15.62 -5.96 7.88
N ARG A 66 -15.20 -7.18 7.52
CA ARG A 66 -15.36 -8.34 8.40
C ARG A 66 -14.66 -8.14 9.74
N PHE A 67 -13.43 -7.63 9.73
CA PHE A 67 -12.70 -7.35 10.96
C PHE A 67 -13.37 -6.27 11.82
N LYS A 68 -13.91 -5.23 11.18
CA LYS A 68 -14.68 -4.17 11.84
C LYS A 68 -15.96 -4.71 12.46
N LEU A 69 -16.68 -5.61 11.80
CA LEU A 69 -17.86 -6.29 12.37
C LEU A 69 -17.48 -7.14 13.60
N MET A 70 -16.31 -7.80 13.58
CA MET A 70 -15.86 -8.65 14.68
C MET A 70 -15.32 -7.87 15.88
N THR A 71 -14.63 -6.75 15.65
CA THR A 71 -13.84 -6.06 16.68
C THR A 71 -14.33 -4.65 17.01
N GLY A 72 -15.30 -4.13 16.24
CA GLY A 72 -15.77 -2.75 16.34
C GLY A 72 -14.80 -1.71 15.76
N MET A 73 -13.65 -2.09 15.23
CA MET A 73 -12.62 -1.18 14.71
C MET A 73 -11.99 -1.66 13.41
N THR A 74 -11.41 -0.76 12.63
CA THR A 74 -10.71 -1.12 11.39
C THR A 74 -9.35 -1.73 11.68
N PHE A 75 -8.81 -2.53 10.74
CA PHE A 75 -7.44 -3.04 10.84
C PHE A 75 -6.42 -1.92 11.01
N GLN A 76 -6.62 -0.80 10.31
CA GLN A 76 -5.75 0.36 10.41
C GLN A 76 -5.74 0.93 11.83
N LYS A 77 -6.91 1.07 12.47
CA LYS A 77 -7.02 1.54 13.85
C LYS A 77 -6.34 0.56 14.82
N LYS A 78 -6.61 -0.75 14.69
CA LYS A 78 -5.98 -1.74 15.56
C LYS A 78 -4.46 -1.80 15.39
N ASN A 79 -3.98 -1.70 14.16
CA ASN A 79 -2.55 -1.68 13.88
C ASN A 79 -1.89 -0.43 14.45
N PHE A 80 -2.53 0.74 14.33
CA PHE A 80 -2.08 1.97 14.96
C PHE A 80 -1.92 1.80 16.48
N GLU A 81 -2.97 1.31 17.16
CA GLU A 81 -2.96 1.04 18.60
C GLU A 81 -1.82 0.08 18.99
N ASN A 82 -1.65 -1.01 18.24
CA ASN A 82 -0.61 -1.98 18.50
C ASN A 82 0.79 -1.38 18.33
N MET A 83 1.00 -0.52 17.31
CA MET A 83 2.29 0.13 17.07
C MET A 83 2.61 1.18 18.14
N VAL A 84 1.63 1.98 18.57
CA VAL A 84 1.80 2.93 19.68
C VAL A 84 2.14 2.18 20.98
N SER A 85 1.46 1.07 21.25
CA SER A 85 1.73 0.23 22.42
C SER A 85 3.13 -0.40 22.36
N TYR A 86 3.52 -0.94 21.21
CA TYR A 86 4.82 -1.59 21.01
C TYR A 86 5.99 -0.61 21.22
N TYR A 87 5.90 0.59 20.64
CA TYR A 87 6.93 1.63 20.78
C TYR A 87 6.71 2.56 21.98
N ARG A 88 5.82 2.20 22.90
CA ARG A 88 5.46 3.07 24.04
C ARG A 88 6.68 3.55 24.84
N PRO A 89 7.68 2.70 25.17
CA PRO A 89 8.87 3.15 25.91
C PRO A 89 9.65 4.23 25.17
N GLU A 90 9.83 4.09 23.85
CA GLU A 90 10.50 5.07 23.00
C GLU A 90 9.69 6.36 22.87
N LEU A 91 8.36 6.23 22.70
CA LEU A 91 7.47 7.38 22.55
C LEU A 91 7.39 8.23 23.83
N ILE A 92 7.37 7.60 25.01
CA ILE A 92 7.42 8.33 26.30
C ILE A 92 8.75 9.06 26.45
N LYS A 93 9.88 8.42 26.08
CA LYS A 93 11.20 9.08 26.10
C LYS A 93 11.26 10.29 25.16
N ILE A 94 10.66 10.18 23.98
CA ILE A 94 10.56 11.29 23.03
C ILE A 94 9.71 12.42 23.62
N LEU A 95 8.53 12.14 24.18
CA LEU A 95 7.66 13.15 24.81
C LEU A 95 8.33 13.88 25.98
N GLY A 96 9.18 13.19 26.74
CA GLY A 96 9.96 13.78 27.83
C GLY A 96 11.23 14.52 27.40
N SER A 97 11.57 14.50 26.11
CA SER A 97 12.75 15.20 25.57
C SER A 97 12.49 16.69 25.43
N ALA A 98 13.51 17.52 25.65
CA ALA A 98 13.45 18.95 25.36
C ALA A 98 13.32 19.24 23.85
N ASP A 99 13.76 18.31 23.01
CA ASP A 99 13.61 18.35 21.55
C ASP A 99 13.18 16.97 21.03
N GLU A 100 11.91 16.86 20.65
CA GLU A 100 11.33 15.64 20.07
C GLU A 100 11.98 15.27 18.74
N ASN A 101 12.38 16.25 17.93
CA ASN A 101 12.96 15.99 16.62
C ASN A 101 14.32 15.30 16.76
N THR A 102 15.18 15.79 17.65
CA THR A 102 16.46 15.14 17.95
C THR A 102 16.27 13.75 18.55
N ALA A 103 15.29 13.58 19.45
CA ALA A 103 14.99 12.27 20.04
C ALA A 103 14.50 11.25 18.99
N ILE A 104 13.63 11.66 18.06
CA ILE A 104 13.16 10.83 16.95
C ILE A 104 14.31 10.50 15.99
N MET A 105 15.16 11.48 15.69
CA MET A 105 16.31 11.29 14.81
C MET A 105 17.39 10.38 15.42
N GLY A 106 17.45 10.28 16.75
CA GLY A 106 18.29 9.35 17.49
C GLY A 106 17.84 7.88 17.40
N LEU A 107 16.61 7.60 16.96
CA LEU A 107 16.13 6.23 16.77
C LEU A 107 16.75 5.56 15.53
N PRO A 108 16.79 4.22 15.47
CA PRO A 108 17.17 3.52 14.25
C PRO A 108 16.31 3.94 13.05
N LYS A 109 16.92 4.06 11.86
CA LYS A 109 16.21 4.46 10.63
C LYS A 109 15.00 3.58 10.31
N SER A 110 15.05 2.29 10.67
CA SER A 110 13.92 1.37 10.54
C SER A 110 12.73 1.81 11.40
N VAL A 111 12.98 2.09 12.67
CA VAL A 111 11.96 2.57 13.62
C VAL A 111 11.39 3.91 13.18
N GLN A 112 12.23 4.87 12.81
CA GLN A 112 11.77 6.17 12.30
C GLN A 112 10.80 6.02 11.11
N ARG A 113 11.15 5.16 10.15
CA ARG A 113 10.28 4.88 8.99
C ARG A 113 8.98 4.20 9.41
N THR A 114 9.04 3.28 10.36
CA THR A 114 7.84 2.60 10.88
C THR A 114 6.90 3.58 11.57
N LEU A 115 7.42 4.46 12.45
CA LEU A 115 6.60 5.46 13.13
C LEU A 115 5.94 6.44 12.14
N ALA A 116 6.70 6.91 11.15
CA ALA A 116 6.17 7.79 10.10
C ALA A 116 5.12 7.08 9.22
N ARG A 117 5.37 5.84 8.80
CA ARG A 117 4.41 5.05 7.99
C ARG A 117 3.09 4.76 8.70
N ASN A 118 3.11 4.69 10.03
CA ASN A 118 1.93 4.47 10.85
C ASN A 118 1.34 5.77 11.40
N GLU A 119 1.75 6.94 10.90
CA GLU A 119 1.22 8.25 11.34
C GLU A 119 1.41 8.53 12.84
N ILE A 120 2.39 7.88 13.48
CA ILE A 120 2.71 8.09 14.91
C ILE A 120 3.57 9.34 15.09
N THR A 121 4.38 9.67 14.10
CA THR A 121 5.13 10.93 14.04
C THR A 121 4.69 11.73 12.83
N ASP A 122 4.54 13.04 13.00
CA ASP A 122 4.26 13.99 11.92
C ASP A 122 5.41 14.99 11.75
N GLY A 123 5.30 15.85 10.73
CA GLY A 123 6.28 16.89 10.43
C GLY A 123 7.31 16.54 9.35
N LEU A 124 8.00 17.58 8.87
CA LEU A 124 9.10 17.45 7.91
C LEU A 124 10.34 16.86 8.59
N THR A 125 11.29 16.33 7.82
CA THR A 125 12.49 15.62 8.32
C THR A 125 13.26 16.34 9.43
N ASN A 126 13.18 17.68 9.51
CA ASN A 126 13.89 18.50 10.50
C ASN A 126 12.98 19.11 11.58
N ARG A 127 11.71 18.72 11.62
CA ARG A 127 10.69 19.17 12.59
C ARG A 127 9.74 18.02 12.90
N ARG A 128 10.29 16.83 13.12
CA ARG A 128 9.49 15.66 13.48
C ARG A 128 9.07 15.75 14.93
N GLN A 129 7.83 15.36 15.18
CA GLN A 129 7.26 15.31 16.51
C GLN A 129 6.25 14.15 16.58
N ILE A 130 5.87 13.76 17.78
CA ILE A 130 4.78 12.80 17.96
C ILE A 130 3.47 13.45 17.54
N SER A 131 2.72 12.75 16.69
CA SER A 131 1.47 13.26 16.14
C SER A 131 0.43 13.43 17.25
N SER A 132 -0.48 14.40 17.11
CA SER A 132 -1.55 14.63 18.09
C SER A 132 -2.36 13.36 18.37
N LYS A 133 -2.65 12.59 17.31
CA LYS A 133 -3.33 11.29 17.41
C LYS A 133 -2.55 10.29 18.27
N ALA A 134 -1.24 10.21 18.15
CA ALA A 134 -0.44 9.34 19.01
C ALA A 134 -0.36 9.87 20.44
N ARG A 135 -0.28 11.20 20.62
CA ARG A 135 -0.29 11.85 21.95
C ARG A 135 -1.56 11.54 22.73
N ASP A 136 -2.72 11.43 22.08
CA ASP A 136 -3.99 11.09 22.72
C ASP A 136 -4.06 9.62 23.20
N TYR A 137 -3.22 8.74 22.64
CA TYR A 137 -3.12 7.33 23.04
C TYR A 137 -2.01 7.06 24.06
N LEU A 138 -1.08 8.01 24.22
CA LEU A 138 0.00 7.95 25.19
C LEU A 138 -0.37 8.37 26.64
N PRO A 139 -1.52 9.01 26.98
CA PRO A 139 -1.88 9.28 28.37
C PRO A 139 -2.79 8.15 28.89
N LEU A 140 -2.29 7.47 29.93
CA LEU A 140 -2.89 6.43 30.79
C LEU A 140 -1.96 5.22 30.88
N ALA A 141 -0.89 5.39 31.67
CA ALA A 141 -0.40 4.34 32.55
C ALA A 141 -0.06 5.06 33.86
N HIS A 142 -1.13 5.37 34.61
CA HIS A 142 -1.02 5.27 36.05
C HIS A 142 -1.10 3.77 36.34
N ASP A 143 0.02 3.17 36.68
CA ASP A 143 0.12 2.08 37.63
C ASP A 143 1.23 2.46 38.62
#